data_AF-A0A7W3RP17-F1
#
_entry.id   AF-A0A7W3RP17-F1
#
_cell.length_a   1.000
_cell.length_b   1.000
_cell.length_c   1.000
_cell.angle_alpha   90.00
_cell.angle_beta   90.00
_cell.angle_gamma   90.00
#
_symmetry.space_group_name_H-M   'P 1'
#
loop_
_entity.id
_entity.type
_entity.pdbx_description
1 polymer ?
#
loop_
_entity_poly.entity_id
_entity_poly.type
_entity_poly.pdbx_seq_one_letter_code
_entity_poly.pdbx_strand_id
1 'polypeptide(L)'
;MLQALRLKQDGTVAAAETQRRKRTTLVNSVRYAIELGRLRADPLAHVSWRITETVQQVDPRVVVNPAQARSLLCAVSYIGGYERARGRRLVGLFAGMYYAGLRPAEAVAVTLPDCDLPATGWGSVVLHATRPSVGKSGPTAGGTTTCAA
;
A
#
# COMPACT_ATOMS: atom_id res chain seq x y z
N MET A 1 -5.82 15.57 -28.71
CA MET A 1 -6.19 15.63 -27.27
C MET A 1 -5.88 14.33 -26.51
N LEU A 2 -6.36 13.16 -26.94
CA LEU A 2 -6.14 11.88 -26.24
C LEU A 2 -4.66 11.44 -26.12
N GLN A 3 -3.79 11.85 -27.05
CA GLN A 3 -2.35 11.57 -26.98
C GLN A 3 -1.65 12.29 -25.81
N ALA A 4 -2.16 13.44 -25.36
CA ALA A 4 -1.57 14.19 -24.25
C ALA A 4 -1.61 13.40 -22.92
N LEU A 5 -2.58 12.49 -22.78
CA LEU A 5 -2.70 11.64 -21.59
C LEU A 5 -1.61 10.57 -21.49
N ARG A 6 -0.96 10.22 -22.62
CA ARG A 6 0.22 9.35 -22.64
C ARG A 6 1.50 10.06 -22.21
N LEU A 7 1.50 11.40 -22.22
CA LEU A 7 2.66 12.21 -21.89
C LEU A 7 2.61 12.66 -20.43
N LYS A 8 3.79 12.95 -19.87
CA LYS A 8 3.97 13.75 -18.66
C LYS A 8 3.77 15.23 -19.00
N GLN A 9 3.68 16.08 -17.98
CA GLN A 9 3.63 17.53 -18.17
C GLN A 9 4.90 18.04 -18.90
N ASP A 10 6.02 17.32 -18.73
CA ASP A 10 7.29 17.60 -19.39
C ASP A 10 7.38 17.05 -20.83
N GLY A 11 6.28 16.55 -21.41
CA GLY A 11 6.25 16.03 -22.78
C GLY A 11 6.88 14.65 -22.97
N THR A 12 7.47 14.04 -21.94
CA THR A 12 8.03 12.68 -22.00
C THR A 12 6.95 11.60 -21.82
N VAL A 13 7.20 10.37 -22.27
CA VAL A 13 6.23 9.27 -22.15
C VAL A 13 6.03 8.89 -20.67
N ALA A 14 4.77 8.87 -20.23
CA ALA A 14 4.41 8.45 -18.87
C ALA A 14 4.57 6.93 -18.70
N ALA A 15 4.91 6.48 -17.49
CA ALA A 15 4.97 5.06 -17.16
C ALA A 15 3.62 4.37 -17.45
N ALA A 16 3.66 3.08 -17.81
CA ALA A 16 2.47 2.32 -18.20
C ALA A 16 1.37 2.38 -17.13
N GLU A 17 1.74 2.26 -15.84
CA GLU A 17 0.80 2.35 -14.72
C GLU A 17 0.15 3.74 -14.60
N THR A 18 0.93 4.80 -14.80
CA THR A 18 0.41 6.17 -14.83
C THR A 18 -0.59 6.36 -15.97
N GLN A 19 -0.32 5.79 -17.14
CA GLN A 19 -1.24 5.84 -18.28
C GLN A 19 -2.54 5.07 -17.98
N ARG A 20 -2.44 3.90 -17.32
CA ARG A 20 -3.61 3.10 -16.88
C ARG A 20 -4.47 3.87 -15.90
N ARG A 21 -3.86 4.49 -14.90
CA ARG A 21 -4.56 5.30 -13.90
C ARG A 21 -5.28 6.49 -14.55
N LYS A 22 -4.59 7.24 -15.41
CA LYS A 22 -5.20 8.36 -16.18
C LYS A 22 -6.39 7.90 -17.02
N ARG A 23 -6.27 6.75 -17.70
CA ARG A 23 -7.37 6.18 -18.49
C ARG A 23 -8.56 5.83 -17.60
N THR A 24 -8.31 5.13 -16.50
CA THR A 24 -9.37 4.67 -15.60
C THR A 24 -10.16 5.84 -15.04
N THR A 25 -9.48 6.90 -14.60
CA THR A 25 -10.12 8.13 -14.13
C THR A 25 -10.98 8.78 -15.22
N LEU A 26 -10.48 8.87 -16.46
CA LEU A 26 -11.23 9.45 -17.59
C LEU A 26 -12.48 8.63 -17.94
N VAL A 27 -12.34 7.31 -18.03
CA VAL A 27 -13.47 6.42 -18.34
C VAL A 27 -14.53 6.51 -17.24
N ASN A 28 -14.12 6.50 -15.97
CA ASN A 28 -15.04 6.65 -14.85
C ASN A 28 -15.73 8.01 -14.85
N SER A 29 -15.03 9.10 -15.18
CA SER A 29 -15.67 10.42 -15.25
C SER A 29 -16.70 10.52 -16.38
N VAL A 30 -16.43 9.90 -17.53
CA VAL A 30 -17.38 9.86 -18.66
C VAL A 30 -18.60 9.03 -18.30
N ARG A 31 -18.40 7.84 -17.69
CA ARG A 31 -19.50 7.00 -17.20
C ARG A 31 -20.36 7.74 -16.19
N TYR A 32 -19.75 8.40 -15.22
CA TYR A 32 -20.47 9.20 -14.23
C TYR A 32 -21.30 10.33 -14.87
N ALA A 33 -20.77 10.98 -15.92
CA ALA A 33 -21.50 12.03 -16.62
C ALA A 33 -22.65 11.50 -17.50
N ILE A 34 -22.58 10.25 -17.97
CA ILE A 34 -23.70 9.55 -18.62
C ILE A 34 -24.78 9.20 -17.60
N GLU A 35 -24.41 8.69 -16.41
CA GLU A 35 -25.35 8.42 -15.32
C GLU A 35 -26.10 9.69 -14.88
N LEU A 36 -25.41 10.85 -14.89
CA LEU A 36 -26.01 12.15 -14.62
C LEU A 36 -26.87 12.70 -15.78
N GLY A 37 -27.00 11.96 -16.89
CA GLY A 37 -27.77 12.36 -18.07
C GLY A 37 -27.18 13.53 -18.87
N ARG A 38 -25.95 13.95 -18.57
CA ARG A 38 -25.26 15.06 -19.28
C ARG A 38 -24.71 14.61 -20.63
N LEU A 39 -24.46 13.31 -20.79
CA LEU A 39 -24.03 12.68 -22.03
C LEU A 39 -25.03 11.59 -22.42
N ARG A 40 -25.48 11.58 -23.68
CA ARG A 40 -26.42 10.58 -24.20
C ARG A 40 -25.78 9.21 -24.46
N ALA A 41 -24.48 9.18 -24.77
CA ALA A 41 -23.74 7.97 -25.09
C ALA A 41 -22.26 8.17 -24.76
N ASP A 42 -21.50 7.07 -24.69
CA ASP A 42 -20.06 7.09 -24.44
C ASP A 42 -19.28 7.54 -25.69
N PRO A 43 -18.69 8.75 -25.70
CA PRO A 43 -17.89 9.25 -26.81
C PRO A 43 -16.55 8.51 -26.96
N LEU A 44 -16.14 7.72 -25.97
CA LEU A 44 -14.88 6.97 -25.96
C LEU A 44 -15.05 5.52 -26.44
N ALA A 45 -16.27 5.09 -26.78
CA ALA A 45 -16.56 3.71 -27.16
C ALA A 45 -15.72 3.21 -28.34
N HIS A 46 -15.33 4.09 -29.27
CA HIS A 46 -14.61 3.72 -30.50
C HIS A 46 -13.08 3.83 -30.35
N VAL A 47 -12.60 4.22 -29.16
CA VAL A 47 -11.20 4.55 -28.94
C VAL A 47 -10.47 3.35 -28.34
N SER A 48 -9.76 2.59 -29.18
CA SER A 48 -8.94 1.46 -28.74
C SER A 48 -7.59 1.93 -28.17
N TRP A 49 -7.57 2.28 -26.89
CA TRP A 49 -6.31 2.54 -26.20
C TRP A 49 -5.62 1.21 -25.84
N ARG A 50 -4.45 0.94 -26.44
CA ARG A 50 -3.56 -0.15 -26.02
C ARG A 50 -2.51 0.42 -25.07
N ILE A 51 -2.43 -0.13 -23.87
CA ILE A 51 -1.37 0.16 -22.89
C ILE A 51 -0.68 -1.16 -22.62
N THR A 52 0.61 -1.24 -22.93
CA THR A 52 1.41 -2.45 -22.68
C THR A 52 1.37 -2.80 -21.20
N GLU A 53 1.12 -4.07 -20.91
CA GLU A 53 1.16 -4.59 -19.55
C GLU A 53 2.61 -4.70 -19.11
N THR A 54 2.94 -3.95 -18.06
CA THR A 54 4.22 -4.09 -17.36
C THR A 54 3.98 -4.97 -16.15
N VAL A 55 4.29 -6.25 -16.26
CA VAL A 55 4.32 -7.16 -15.11
C VAL A 55 5.55 -6.78 -14.29
N GLN A 56 5.33 -6.22 -13.10
CA GLN A 56 6.42 -5.96 -12.16
C GLN A 56 6.71 -7.23 -11.38
N GLN A 57 7.63 -8.04 -11.90
CA GLN A 57 8.11 -9.22 -11.19
C GLN A 57 9.13 -8.79 -10.14
N VAL A 58 8.83 -9.05 -8.86
CA VAL A 58 9.80 -8.89 -7.78
C VAL A 58 10.63 -10.16 -7.70
N ASP A 59 11.96 -10.05 -7.72
CA ASP A 59 12.85 -11.20 -7.51
C ASP A 59 12.74 -11.65 -6.04
N PRO A 60 12.33 -12.90 -5.76
CA PRO A 60 12.26 -13.43 -4.41
C PRO A 60 13.59 -13.36 -3.63
N ARG A 61 14.74 -13.28 -4.32
CA ARG A 61 16.05 -13.13 -3.68
C ARG A 61 16.29 -11.78 -3.03
N VAL A 62 15.52 -10.77 -3.44
CA VAL A 62 15.53 -9.42 -2.82
C VAL A 62 14.67 -9.42 -1.56
N VAL A 63 13.85 -10.46 -1.35
CA VAL A 63 12.98 -10.57 -0.17
C VAL A 63 13.80 -11.05 1.03
N VAL A 64 13.59 -10.38 2.16
CA VAL A 64 14.30 -10.62 3.41
C VAL A 64 13.99 -12.02 3.95
N ASN A 65 15.04 -12.82 4.17
CA ASN A 65 14.91 -14.13 4.79
C ASN A 65 14.69 -14.00 6.33
N PRO A 66 14.19 -15.03 7.03
CA PRO A 66 13.90 -14.93 8.47
C PRO A 66 15.11 -14.59 9.34
N ALA A 67 16.31 -15.04 8.95
CA ALA A 67 17.53 -14.70 9.69
C ALA A 67 17.92 -13.22 9.52
N GLN A 68 17.84 -12.70 8.29
CA GLN A 68 18.07 -11.31 7.95
C GLN A 68 17.02 -10.41 8.61
N ALA A 69 15.76 -10.82 8.66
CA ALA A 69 14.71 -10.08 9.37
C ALA A 69 15.06 -9.89 10.85
N ARG A 70 15.49 -10.96 11.53
CA ARG A 70 15.94 -10.88 12.93
C ARG A 70 17.15 -9.96 13.09
N SER A 71 18.14 -10.06 12.21
CA SER A 71 19.32 -9.18 12.25
C SER A 71 18.96 -7.70 12.01
N LEU A 72 18.04 -7.42 11.08
CA LEU A 72 17.55 -6.08 10.80
C LEU A 72 16.75 -5.51 11.96
N LEU A 73 15.85 -6.29 12.56
CA LEU A 73 15.10 -5.88 13.76
C LEU A 73 16.04 -5.60 14.94
N CYS A 74 17.07 -6.42 15.12
CA CYS A 74 18.12 -6.18 16.10
C CYS A 74 18.84 -4.86 15.82
N ALA A 75 19.29 -4.62 14.59
CA ALA A 75 19.95 -3.36 14.21
C ALA A 75 19.05 -2.13 14.42
N VAL A 76 17.76 -2.23 14.08
CA VAL A 76 16.77 -1.15 14.27
C VAL A 76 16.57 -0.82 15.75
N SER A 77 16.72 -1.78 16.65
CA SER A 77 16.58 -1.57 18.09
C SER A 77 17.59 -0.55 18.65
N TYR A 78 18.77 -0.43 18.03
CA TYR A 78 19.83 0.51 18.41
C TYR A 78 19.66 1.92 17.83
N ILE A 79 18.67 2.13 16.96
CA ILE A 79 18.48 3.43 16.28
C ILE A 79 17.83 4.46 17.21
N GLY A 80 18.52 5.59 17.40
CA GLY A 80 18.05 6.71 18.21
C GLY A 80 18.33 6.48 19.69
N GLY A 81 19.11 7.39 20.28
CA GLY A 81 19.63 7.26 21.65
C GLY A 81 18.57 6.90 22.70
N TYR A 82 19.05 6.30 23.80
CA TYR A 82 18.27 5.69 24.88
C TYR A 82 17.07 6.54 25.33
N GLU A 83 17.24 7.87 25.42
CA GLU A 83 16.20 8.79 25.91
C GLU A 83 14.95 8.88 25.03
N ARG A 84 15.06 8.70 23.71
CA ARG A 84 13.91 8.87 22.80
C ARG A 84 13.20 7.57 22.47
N ALA A 85 13.74 6.42 22.91
CA ALA A 85 13.21 5.07 22.67
C ALA A 85 12.74 4.82 21.21
N ARG A 86 13.37 5.49 20.23
CA ARG A 86 12.92 5.52 18.83
C ARG A 86 13.05 4.15 18.19
N GLY A 87 14.15 3.45 18.47
CA GLY A 87 14.42 2.11 17.97
C GLY A 87 13.35 1.10 18.39
N ARG A 88 12.90 1.14 19.66
CA ARG A 88 11.85 0.23 20.16
C ARG A 88 10.54 0.35 19.37
N ARG A 89 10.15 1.57 19.02
CA ARG A 89 8.94 1.82 18.21
C ARG A 89 9.11 1.33 16.77
N LEU A 90 10.29 1.51 16.18
CA LEU A 90 10.58 1.04 14.83
C LEU A 90 10.65 -0.49 14.75
N VAL A 91 11.16 -1.16 15.78
CA VAL A 91 11.14 -2.62 15.87
C VAL A 91 9.70 -3.14 15.80
N GLY A 92 8.79 -2.60 16.62
CA GLY A 92 7.38 -3.00 16.58
C GLY A 92 6.74 -2.79 15.20
N LEU A 93 7.03 -1.65 14.56
CA LEU A 93 6.55 -1.35 13.21
C LEU A 93 7.02 -2.39 12.17
N PHE A 94 8.33 -2.62 12.07
CA PHE A 94 8.88 -3.53 11.07
C PHE A 94 8.60 -5.01 11.39
N ALA A 95 8.55 -5.38 12.67
CA ALA A 95 8.15 -6.72 13.08
C ALA A 95 6.69 -7.01 12.68
N GLY A 96 5.78 -6.05 12.92
CA GLY A 96 4.39 -6.17 12.47
C GLY A 96 4.26 -6.28 10.95
N MET A 97 5.07 -5.55 10.19
CA MET A 97 5.05 -5.70 8.73
C MET A 97 5.57 -7.07 8.26
N TYR A 98 6.62 -7.61 8.90
CA TYR A 98 7.26 -8.86 8.47
C TYR A 98 6.48 -10.11 8.92
N TYR A 99 6.12 -10.18 10.20
CA TYR A 99 5.51 -11.36 10.82
C TYR A 99 4.00 -11.40 10.71
N ALA A 100 3.36 -10.22 10.72
CA ALA A 100 1.92 -10.06 10.68
C ALA A 100 1.40 -9.60 9.30
N GLY A 101 2.29 -9.31 8.35
CA GLY A 101 1.90 -8.84 7.01
C GLY A 101 1.17 -7.49 7.03
N LEU A 102 1.32 -6.71 8.11
CA LEU A 102 0.60 -5.46 8.30
C LEU A 102 1.05 -4.42 7.29
N ARG A 103 0.11 -3.63 6.78
CA ARG A 103 0.45 -2.42 6.03
C ARG A 103 1.12 -1.43 6.97
N PRO A 104 2.01 -0.53 6.49
CA PRO A 104 2.62 0.49 7.35
C PRO A 104 1.58 1.31 8.14
N ALA A 105 0.45 1.60 7.51
CA ALA A 105 -0.68 2.32 8.12
C ALA A 105 -1.39 1.56 9.25
N GLU A 106 -1.40 0.23 9.17
CA GLU A 106 -1.96 -0.66 10.20
C GLU A 106 -0.96 -0.82 11.35
N ALA A 107 0.31 -1.10 11.01
CA ALA A 107 1.37 -1.30 12.00
C ALA A 107 1.59 -0.07 12.92
N VAL A 108 1.31 1.14 12.43
CA VAL A 108 1.32 2.38 13.25
C VAL A 108 0.12 2.48 14.21
N ALA A 109 -0.99 1.84 13.88
CA ALA A 109 -2.23 1.91 14.64
C ALA A 109 -2.39 0.78 15.68
N VAL A 110 -1.57 -0.28 15.58
CA VAL A 110 -1.58 -1.41 16.52
C VAL A 110 -1.28 -0.94 17.95
N THR A 111 -2.06 -1.45 18.90
CA THR A 111 -1.82 -1.23 20.33
C THR A 111 -1.60 -2.56 21.06
N LEU A 112 -0.87 -2.52 22.18
CA LEU A 112 -0.55 -3.71 22.98
C LEU A 112 -1.77 -4.54 23.44
N PRO A 113 -2.92 -3.96 23.86
CA PRO A 113 -4.10 -4.75 24.22
C PRO A 113 -4.73 -5.50 23.04
N ASP A 114 -4.42 -5.10 21.80
CA ASP A 114 -4.96 -5.75 20.60
C ASP A 114 -4.05 -6.89 20.09
N CYS A 115 -2.96 -7.19 20.82
CA CYS A 115 -1.97 -8.19 20.48
C CYS A 115 -2.01 -9.38 21.45
N ASP A 116 -2.47 -10.53 20.96
CA ASP A 116 -2.33 -11.80 21.66
C ASP A 116 -1.06 -12.52 21.16
N LEU A 117 0.01 -12.43 21.96
CA LEU A 117 1.33 -12.97 21.64
C LEU A 117 1.69 -14.07 22.66
N PRO A 118 1.36 -15.35 22.39
CA PRO A 118 1.76 -16.44 23.27
C PRO A 118 3.28 -16.61 23.29
N ALA A 119 3.83 -17.14 24.38
CA ALA A 119 5.27 -17.36 24.54
C ALA A 119 5.86 -18.30 23.47
N THR A 120 5.04 -19.20 22.91
CA THR A 120 5.40 -20.11 21.83
C THR A 120 4.21 -20.27 20.88
N GLY A 121 4.49 -20.28 19.58
CA GLY A 121 3.49 -20.55 18.54
C GLY A 121 2.96 -19.29 17.86
N TRP A 122 1.79 -19.41 17.23
CA TRP A 122 1.17 -18.33 16.48
C TRP A 122 0.49 -17.34 17.41
N GLY A 123 0.74 -16.05 17.19
CA GLY A 123 -0.01 -14.96 17.81
C GLY A 123 -1.10 -14.43 16.87
N SER A 124 -1.99 -13.62 17.42
CA SER A 124 -2.99 -12.88 16.65
C SER A 124 -2.97 -11.41 17.00
N VAL A 125 -3.16 -10.57 15.99
CA VAL A 125 -3.33 -9.13 16.17
C VAL A 125 -4.68 -8.71 15.62
N VAL A 126 -5.46 -8.01 16.44
CA VAL A 126 -6.76 -7.47 16.05
C VAL A 126 -6.57 -6.03 15.60
N LEU A 127 -6.99 -5.71 14.37
CA LEU A 127 -6.83 -4.38 13.80
C LEU A 127 -8.14 -3.59 13.87
N HIS A 128 -8.16 -2.57 14.74
CA HIS A 128 -9.32 -1.69 14.87
C HIS A 128 -9.28 -0.47 13.94
N ALA A 129 -8.08 -0.02 13.56
CA ALA A 129 -7.92 1.21 12.79
C ALA A 129 -6.75 1.12 11.79
N THR A 130 -6.92 1.76 10.64
CA THR A 130 -5.85 2.01 9.66
C THR A 130 -5.55 3.51 9.64
N ARG A 131 -4.28 3.90 9.75
CA ARG A 131 -3.84 5.31 9.70
C ARG A 131 -3.04 5.59 8.42
N PRO A 132 -3.69 5.74 7.26
CA PRO A 132 -2.99 6.03 6.02
C PRO A 132 -2.36 7.43 6.09
N SER A 133 -1.04 7.54 5.97
CA SER A 133 -0.35 8.85 5.93
C SER A 133 -0.23 9.39 4.50
N VAL A 134 -1.35 9.54 3.77
CA VAL A 134 -1.44 10.39 2.57
C VAL A 134 -2.87 10.94 2.48
N GLY A 135 -3.01 12.26 2.54
CA GLY A 135 -4.21 13.08 2.28
C GLY A 135 -5.59 12.45 2.52
N LYS A 136 -6.21 12.75 3.67
CA LYS A 136 -7.64 12.55 4.02
C LYS A 136 -8.43 11.65 3.06
N SER A 137 -8.53 10.37 3.38
CA SER A 137 -9.65 9.51 2.97
C SER A 137 -9.89 8.50 4.09
N GLY A 138 -11.16 8.35 4.48
CA GLY A 138 -11.60 7.79 5.76
C GLY A 138 -11.26 6.31 6.03
N PRO A 139 -11.52 5.84 7.25
CA PRO A 139 -11.14 4.50 7.70
C PRO A 139 -11.88 3.42 6.90
N THR A 140 -11.13 2.46 6.34
CA THR A 140 -11.68 1.20 5.83
C THR A 140 -11.65 0.18 6.97
N ALA A 141 -12.76 -0.53 7.19
CA ALA A 141 -12.98 -1.45 8.31
C ALA A 141 -11.97 -2.61 8.33
N GLY A 142 -11.51 -2.95 9.54
CA GLY A 142 -10.40 -3.86 9.81
C GLY A 142 -10.72 -5.35 9.62
N GLY A 143 -9.65 -6.13 9.46
CA GLY A 143 -9.66 -7.59 9.46
C GLY A 143 -8.73 -8.15 10.53
N THR A 144 -8.93 -9.40 10.93
CA THR A 144 -8.06 -10.13 11.87
C THR A 144 -6.96 -10.83 11.08
N THR A 145 -5.70 -10.61 11.45
CA THR A 145 -4.55 -11.26 10.80
C THR A 145 -3.77 -12.08 11.83
N THR A 146 -3.46 -13.33 11.48
CA THR A 146 -2.65 -14.26 12.29
C THR A 146 -1.16 -14.07 11.95
N CYS A 147 -0.28 -14.09 12.95
CA CYS A 147 1.12 -13.67 12.82
C CYS A 147 2.07 -14.73 13.40
N ALA A 148 3.21 -14.96 12.75
CA ALA A 148 4.22 -15.92 13.23
C ALA A 148 5.20 -15.24 14.19
N ALA A 149 5.56 -15.90 15.30
CA ALA A 149 6.63 -15.45 16.21
C ALA A 149 7.98 -16.07 15.84
#